data_AF-A0A496B382-F1
#
_entry.id   AF-A0A496B382-F1
#
_cell.length_a   1.000
_cell.length_b   1.000
_cell.length_c   1.000
_cell.angle_alpha   90.00
_cell.angle_beta   90.00
_cell.angle_gamma   90.00
#
_symmetry.space_group_name_H-M   'P 1'
#
loop_
_entity.id
_entity.type
_entity.pdbx_description
1 polymer ?
#
loop_
_entity_poly.entity_id
_entity_poly.type
_entity_poly.pdbx_seq_one_letter_code
_entity_poly.pdbx_strand_id
1 'polypeptide(L)'
;MLSLKAIFFGLILPAIVCGSNFAAASLLPQSISTKSRARLAAFALASGYIIGYLGIEGRLQLPPREGTQWLFYLAIAAFVMEGVLFLPAQLRLFARLALAVVIPRLILNAKFKYTWGTLEELIWWACLAAAIFFFFTSVEKGTTLLPTGAAQPFVFFGIAGGSALILALSGSMRLAQHAAVLVAILAAIWIAMLLLPRFFGTAAALPDSFMPAVAYLLVGLWLNGYFYAEVPAASAVLLAVAPAMAWVGRGKSAPIQIACIALPVIVAMGTAVAFSGLFGSNSGY
;
A
#
# COMPACT_ATOMS: atom_id res chain seq x y z
N MET A 1 -21.69 11.92 5.36
CA MET A 1 -20.93 12.34 6.55
C MET A 1 -20.22 11.12 7.13
N LEU A 2 -18.89 11.16 7.25
CA LEU A 2 -18.15 10.15 8.02
C LEU A 2 -18.59 10.26 9.49
N SER A 3 -19.14 9.20 10.05
CA SER A 3 -19.47 9.20 11.47
C SER A 3 -18.19 9.28 12.29
N LEU A 4 -18.24 9.92 13.45
CA LEU A 4 -17.09 9.96 14.39
C LEU A 4 -16.58 8.54 14.70
N LYS A 5 -17.49 7.56 14.71
CA LYS A 5 -17.19 6.13 14.78
C LYS A 5 -16.28 5.67 13.62
N ALA A 6 -16.61 5.99 12.38
CA ALA A 6 -15.80 5.60 11.22
C ALA A 6 -14.40 6.24 11.24
N ILE A 7 -14.27 7.49 11.68
CA ILE A 7 -12.96 8.15 11.82
C ILE A 7 -12.14 7.45 12.91
N PHE A 8 -12.74 7.20 14.07
CA PHE A 8 -12.04 6.59 15.19
C PHE A 8 -11.61 5.14 14.88
N PHE A 9 -12.56 4.28 14.48
CA PHE A 9 -12.28 2.87 14.22
C PHE A 9 -11.56 2.62 12.89
N GLY A 10 -11.77 3.48 11.89
CA GLY A 10 -11.16 3.33 10.56
C GLY A 10 -9.76 3.93 10.47
N LEU A 11 -9.44 5.00 11.21
CA LEU A 11 -8.17 5.72 11.04
C LEU A 11 -7.34 5.80 12.31
N ILE A 12 -7.93 6.29 13.41
CA ILE A 12 -7.19 6.58 14.65
C ILE A 12 -6.74 5.29 15.34
N LEU A 13 -7.67 4.35 15.55
CA LEU A 13 -7.36 3.09 16.24
C LEU A 13 -6.32 2.24 15.48
N PRO A 14 -6.41 2.05 14.15
CA PRO A 14 -5.36 1.40 13.35
C PRO A 14 -3.99 2.03 13.48
N ALA A 15 -3.93 3.37 13.47
CA ALA A 15 -2.70 4.13 13.63
C ALA A 15 -2.10 3.92 15.03
N ILE A 16 -2.93 3.93 16.09
CA ILE A 16 -2.49 3.66 17.46
C ILE A 16 -1.95 2.23 17.58
N VAL A 17 -2.68 1.22 17.08
CA VAL A 17 -2.25 -0.18 17.18
C VAL A 17 -0.95 -0.41 16.40
N CYS A 18 -0.86 0.05 15.16
CA CYS A 18 0.36 -0.12 14.39
C CYS A 18 1.52 0.68 14.98
N GLY A 19 1.29 1.94 15.35
CA GLY A 19 2.33 2.83 15.90
C GLY A 19 2.87 2.32 17.23
N SER A 20 2.01 1.85 18.13
CA SER A 20 2.43 1.28 19.42
C SER A 20 3.19 -0.04 19.25
N ASN A 21 2.71 -0.95 18.41
CA ASN A 21 3.41 -2.21 18.10
C ASN A 21 4.77 -1.97 17.43
N PHE A 22 4.83 -1.01 16.50
CA PHE A 22 6.09 -0.62 15.85
C PHE A 22 7.07 0.04 16.84
N ALA A 23 6.58 0.91 17.72
CA ALA A 23 7.39 1.52 18.77
C ALA A 23 7.93 0.46 19.74
N ALA A 24 7.08 -0.45 20.20
CA ALA A 24 7.49 -1.57 21.05
C ALA A 24 8.58 -2.42 20.37
N ALA A 25 8.39 -2.76 19.09
CA ALA A 25 9.37 -3.52 18.30
C ALA A 25 10.71 -2.77 18.14
N SER A 26 10.68 -1.44 18.04
CA SER A 26 11.86 -0.59 17.89
C SER A 26 12.63 -0.41 19.21
N LEU A 27 11.94 -0.48 20.35
CA LEU A 27 12.53 -0.37 21.69
C LEU A 27 13.11 -1.69 22.22
N LEU A 28 12.87 -2.80 21.51
CA LEU A 28 13.45 -4.09 21.87
C LEU A 28 14.98 -4.05 21.91
N PRO A 29 15.65 -4.78 22.83
CA PRO A 29 17.10 -4.84 22.91
C PRO A 29 17.76 -5.26 21.58
N GLN A 30 18.96 -4.75 21.29
CA GLN A 30 19.74 -5.11 20.08
C GLN A 30 20.16 -6.58 20.04
N SER A 31 20.15 -7.27 21.18
CA SER A 31 20.38 -8.71 21.26
C SER A 31 19.28 -9.55 20.60
N ILE A 32 18.09 -8.97 20.36
CA ILE A 32 17.02 -9.67 19.67
C ILE A 32 17.30 -9.73 18.17
N SER A 33 17.17 -10.93 17.60
CA SER A 33 17.36 -11.20 16.18
C SER A 33 16.60 -10.20 15.30
N THR A 34 17.26 -9.73 14.24
CA THR A 34 16.66 -8.89 13.18
C THR A 34 15.39 -9.53 12.62
N LYS A 35 15.31 -10.86 12.57
CA LYS A 35 14.12 -11.59 12.11
C LYS A 35 12.91 -11.35 13.01
N SER A 36 13.11 -11.35 14.33
CA SER A 36 12.02 -11.12 15.28
C SER A 36 11.49 -9.69 15.20
N ARG A 37 12.37 -8.71 14.99
CA ARG A 37 11.97 -7.30 14.80
C ARG A 37 11.18 -7.11 13.50
N ALA A 38 11.62 -7.73 12.42
CA ALA A 38 10.93 -7.72 11.13
C ALA A 38 9.51 -8.34 11.23
N ARG A 39 9.37 -9.45 11.95
CA ARG A 39 8.06 -10.09 12.24
C ARG A 39 7.12 -9.16 12.99
N LEU A 40 7.63 -8.50 14.03
CA LEU A 40 6.83 -7.59 14.85
C LEU A 40 6.40 -6.35 14.05
N ALA A 41 7.25 -5.82 13.17
CA ALA A 41 6.86 -4.71 12.30
C ALA A 41 5.81 -5.13 11.25
N ALA A 42 5.95 -6.31 10.65
CA ALA A 42 4.93 -6.86 9.74
C ALA A 42 3.61 -7.12 10.48
N PHE A 43 3.69 -7.64 11.71
CA PHE A 43 2.53 -7.83 12.58
C PHE A 43 1.86 -6.49 12.93
N ALA A 44 2.64 -5.45 13.23
CA ALA A 44 2.13 -4.11 13.51
C ALA A 44 1.30 -3.57 12.33
N LEU A 45 1.84 -3.68 11.11
CA LEU A 45 1.14 -3.27 9.89
C LEU A 45 -0.14 -4.08 9.66
N ALA A 46 -0.03 -5.41 9.70
CA ALA A 46 -1.16 -6.29 9.43
C ALA A 46 -2.27 -6.12 10.46
N SER A 47 -1.93 -6.09 11.76
CA SER A 47 -2.91 -5.87 12.83
C SER A 47 -3.57 -4.49 12.74
N GLY A 48 -2.80 -3.42 12.49
CA GLY A 48 -3.34 -2.09 12.27
C GLY A 48 -4.32 -2.06 11.09
N TYR A 49 -3.91 -2.61 9.94
CA TYR A 49 -4.75 -2.62 8.75
C TYR A 49 -6.00 -3.48 8.92
N ILE A 50 -5.89 -4.65 9.55
CA ILE A 50 -7.02 -5.54 9.87
C ILE A 50 -8.03 -4.81 10.76
N ILE A 51 -7.57 -4.11 11.80
CA ILE A 51 -8.47 -3.34 12.67
C ILE A 51 -9.17 -2.24 11.88
N GLY A 52 -8.46 -1.53 11.00
CA GLY A 52 -9.06 -0.48 10.17
C GLY A 52 -10.07 -1.03 9.18
N TYR A 53 -9.74 -2.16 8.56
CA TYR A 53 -10.65 -2.91 7.70
C TYR A 53 -11.93 -3.29 8.45
N LEU A 54 -11.82 -3.88 9.64
CA LEU A 54 -12.98 -4.26 10.45
C LEU A 54 -13.77 -3.03 10.93
N GLY A 55 -13.10 -1.91 11.21
CA GLY A 55 -13.73 -0.64 11.57
C GLY A 55 -14.57 -0.03 10.44
N ILE A 56 -14.13 -0.20 9.19
CA ILE A 56 -14.82 0.27 7.98
C ILE A 56 -15.94 -0.70 7.57
N GLU A 57 -15.64 -2.00 7.51
CA GLU A 57 -16.51 -3.03 6.94
C GLU A 57 -17.49 -3.63 7.95
N GLY A 58 -17.19 -3.51 9.25
CA GLY A 58 -18.00 -4.02 10.35
C GLY A 58 -18.01 -5.54 10.50
N ARG A 59 -17.73 -6.31 9.44
CA ARG A 59 -17.73 -7.78 9.45
C ARG A 59 -16.74 -8.38 8.46
N LEU A 60 -16.21 -9.54 8.82
CA LEU A 60 -15.45 -10.39 7.91
C LEU A 60 -16.41 -11.24 7.06
N GLN A 61 -16.15 -11.33 5.76
CA GLN A 61 -16.88 -12.21 4.86
C GLN A 61 -16.00 -13.41 4.48
N LEU A 62 -16.50 -14.62 4.78
CA LEU A 62 -15.87 -15.90 4.53
C LEU A 62 -16.85 -16.79 3.75
N PRO A 63 -16.59 -17.13 2.47
CA PRO A 63 -15.47 -16.70 1.62
C PRO A 63 -15.62 -15.25 1.09
N PRO A 64 -14.52 -14.59 0.68
CA PRO A 64 -14.58 -13.28 0.03
C PRO A 64 -15.33 -13.36 -1.31
N ARG A 65 -16.29 -12.45 -1.49
CA ARG A 65 -17.13 -12.33 -2.70
C ARG A 65 -16.79 -11.10 -3.53
N GLU A 66 -16.37 -10.02 -2.87
CA GLU A 66 -16.01 -8.75 -3.52
C GLU A 66 -14.50 -8.52 -3.50
N GLY A 67 -13.98 -7.78 -4.48
CA GLY A 67 -12.57 -7.43 -4.58
C GLY A 67 -12.02 -6.68 -3.36
N THR A 68 -12.85 -5.84 -2.71
CA THR A 68 -12.50 -5.13 -1.47
C THR A 68 -12.25 -6.07 -0.31
N GLN A 69 -12.94 -7.21 -0.27
CA GLN A 69 -12.85 -8.17 0.83
C GLN A 69 -11.52 -8.90 0.83
N TRP A 70 -10.88 -9.02 -0.35
CA TRP A 70 -9.53 -9.56 -0.47
C TRP A 70 -8.48 -8.70 0.23
N LEU A 71 -8.71 -7.40 0.47
CA LEU A 71 -7.76 -6.52 1.14
C LEU A 71 -7.41 -7.01 2.56
N PHE A 72 -8.39 -7.55 3.29
CA PHE A 72 -8.15 -8.19 4.59
C PHE A 72 -7.19 -9.37 4.48
N TYR A 73 -7.42 -10.27 3.51
CA TYR A 73 -6.57 -11.43 3.30
C TYR A 73 -5.19 -11.07 2.75
N LEU A 74 -5.08 -9.98 1.98
CA LEU A 74 -3.79 -9.45 1.55
C LEU A 74 -2.97 -8.91 2.73
N ALA A 75 -3.61 -8.33 3.75
CA ALA A 75 -2.94 -7.92 4.98
C ALA A 75 -2.39 -9.12 5.77
N ILE A 76 -3.16 -10.23 5.82
CA ILE A 76 -2.69 -11.50 6.40
C ILE A 76 -1.56 -12.08 5.56
N ALA A 77 -1.71 -12.12 4.24
CA ALA A 77 -0.68 -12.61 3.33
C ALA A 77 0.61 -11.80 3.47
N ALA A 78 0.51 -10.48 3.59
CA ALA A 78 1.63 -9.59 3.91
C ALA A 78 2.40 -10.04 5.16
N PHE A 79 1.68 -10.36 6.25
CA PHE A 79 2.30 -10.86 7.48
C PHE A 79 2.97 -12.22 7.27
N VAL A 80 2.29 -13.18 6.64
CA VAL A 80 2.85 -14.53 6.38
C VAL A 80 4.08 -14.46 5.47
N MET A 81 4.05 -13.56 4.49
CA MET A 81 5.13 -13.34 3.53
C MET A 81 6.37 -12.72 4.15
N GLU A 82 6.30 -12.18 5.36
CA GLU A 82 7.49 -11.79 6.11
C GLU A 82 8.45 -12.98 6.29
N GLY A 83 7.92 -14.18 6.56
CA GLY A 83 8.72 -15.39 6.71
C GLY A 83 9.46 -15.79 5.42
N VAL A 84 8.89 -15.44 4.26
CA VAL A 84 9.48 -15.71 2.93
C VAL A 84 10.73 -14.88 2.68
N LEU A 85 10.88 -13.74 3.34
CA LEU A 85 12.05 -12.87 3.13
C LEU A 85 13.34 -13.49 3.66
N PHE A 86 13.24 -14.45 4.57
CA PHE A 86 14.39 -15.20 5.10
C PHE A 86 14.71 -16.46 4.28
N LEU A 87 13.95 -16.74 3.23
CA LEU A 87 14.27 -17.81 2.30
C LEU A 87 15.41 -17.39 1.36
N PRO A 88 16.14 -18.36 0.77
CA PRO A 88 17.07 -18.12 -0.33
C PRO A 88 16.45 -17.24 -1.43
N ALA A 89 17.29 -16.42 -2.07
CA ALA A 89 16.85 -15.43 -3.07
C ALA A 89 15.95 -16.02 -4.17
N GLN A 90 16.24 -17.25 -4.59
CA GLN A 90 15.45 -18.00 -5.58
C GLN A 90 14.02 -18.27 -5.09
N LEU A 91 13.87 -18.80 -3.88
CA LEU A 91 12.55 -19.08 -3.30
C LEU A 91 11.75 -17.80 -3.04
N ARG A 92 12.43 -16.72 -2.63
CA ARG A 92 11.81 -15.40 -2.49
C ARG A 92 11.31 -14.87 -3.83
N LEU A 93 12.08 -15.05 -4.91
CA LEU A 93 11.68 -14.70 -6.26
C LEU A 93 10.46 -15.51 -6.72
N PHE A 94 10.49 -16.83 -6.54
CA PHE A 94 9.36 -17.71 -6.87
C PHE A 94 8.09 -17.33 -6.11
N ALA A 95 8.19 -17.08 -4.80
CA ALA A 95 7.04 -16.67 -4.00
C ALA A 95 6.45 -15.33 -4.47
N ARG A 96 7.30 -14.38 -4.88
CA ARG A 96 6.83 -13.10 -5.46
C ARG A 96 6.16 -13.28 -6.80
N LEU A 97 6.73 -14.10 -7.67
CA LEU A 97 6.13 -14.42 -8.96
C LEU A 97 4.76 -15.10 -8.76
N ALA A 98 4.69 -16.08 -7.85
CA ALA A 98 3.44 -16.75 -7.50
C ALA A 98 2.38 -15.75 -7.01
N LEU A 99 2.74 -14.82 -6.12
CA LEU A 99 1.81 -13.80 -5.66
C LEU A 99 1.41 -12.81 -6.76
N ALA A 100 2.34 -12.38 -7.59
CA ALA A 100 2.04 -11.49 -8.71
C ALA A 100 1.03 -12.13 -9.69
N VAL A 101 1.06 -13.45 -9.83
CA VAL A 101 0.13 -14.24 -10.63
C VAL A 101 -1.21 -14.46 -9.91
N VAL A 102 -1.18 -14.77 -8.61
CA VAL A 102 -2.37 -15.13 -7.82
C VAL A 102 -3.22 -13.92 -7.45
N ILE A 103 -2.61 -12.80 -7.03
CA ILE A 103 -3.33 -11.59 -6.59
C ILE A 103 -4.35 -11.08 -7.63
N PRO A 104 -3.98 -10.83 -8.90
CA PRO A 104 -4.94 -10.34 -9.88
C PRO A 104 -6.05 -11.36 -10.12
N ARG A 105 -5.73 -12.67 -10.09
CA ARG A 105 -6.73 -13.74 -10.24
C ARG A 105 -7.75 -13.74 -9.12
N LEU A 106 -7.33 -13.53 -7.87
CA LEU A 106 -8.23 -13.50 -6.71
C LEU A 106 -9.11 -12.26 -6.72
N ILE A 107 -8.54 -11.08 -6.94
CA ILE A 107 -9.25 -9.81 -6.88
C ILE A 107 -10.23 -9.66 -8.06
N LEU A 108 -9.79 -10.02 -9.27
CA LEU A 108 -10.55 -9.82 -10.50
C LEU A 108 -11.33 -11.08 -10.93
N ASN A 109 -11.51 -12.04 -10.03
CA ASN A 109 -12.18 -13.31 -10.30
C ASN A 109 -13.53 -13.13 -11.02
N ALA A 110 -14.31 -12.12 -10.63
CA ALA A 110 -15.58 -11.82 -11.27
C ALA A 110 -15.42 -11.38 -12.74
N LYS A 111 -14.42 -10.54 -13.06
CA LYS A 111 -14.15 -10.09 -14.44
C LYS A 111 -13.69 -11.25 -15.32
N PHE A 112 -12.80 -12.08 -14.78
CA PHE A 112 -12.33 -13.29 -15.45
C PHE A 112 -13.44 -14.30 -15.75
N LYS A 113 -14.37 -14.50 -14.81
CA LYS A 113 -15.44 -15.50 -14.99
C LYS A 113 -16.57 -15.04 -15.89
N TYR A 114 -16.91 -13.75 -15.87
CA TYR A 114 -18.19 -13.27 -16.40
C TYR A 114 -18.07 -12.16 -17.44
N THR A 115 -16.90 -11.56 -17.65
CA THR A 115 -16.76 -10.38 -18.53
C THR A 115 -15.78 -10.63 -19.67
N TRP A 116 -14.59 -11.17 -19.39
CA TRP A 116 -13.55 -11.32 -20.40
C TRP A 116 -13.65 -12.63 -21.15
N GLY A 117 -13.37 -12.58 -22.46
CA GLY A 117 -13.14 -13.79 -23.25
C GLY A 117 -11.78 -14.43 -22.92
N THR A 118 -11.56 -15.70 -23.30
CA THR A 118 -10.36 -16.47 -22.94
C THR A 118 -9.04 -15.79 -23.32
N LEU A 119 -8.97 -15.19 -24.52
CA LEU A 119 -7.76 -14.52 -24.99
C LEU A 119 -7.51 -13.21 -24.23
N GLU A 120 -8.56 -12.42 -24.01
CA GLU A 120 -8.49 -11.18 -23.25
C GLU A 120 -8.11 -11.44 -21.78
N GLU A 121 -8.67 -12.49 -21.18
CA GLU A 121 -8.30 -12.98 -19.86
C GLU A 121 -6.80 -13.29 -19.78
N LEU A 122 -6.26 -14.05 -20.74
CA LEU A 122 -4.85 -14.41 -20.75
C LEU A 122 -3.94 -13.18 -20.86
N ILE A 123 -4.29 -12.23 -21.74
CA ILE A 123 -3.54 -10.99 -21.94
C ILE A 123 -3.54 -10.14 -20.66
N TRP A 124 -4.71 -9.86 -20.09
CA TRP A 124 -4.80 -9.07 -18.86
C TRP A 124 -4.09 -9.75 -17.70
N TRP A 125 -4.26 -11.06 -17.53
CA TRP A 125 -3.62 -11.79 -16.45
C TRP A 125 -2.09 -11.74 -16.55
N ALA A 126 -1.53 -11.98 -17.74
CA ALA A 126 -0.09 -11.91 -17.96
C ALA A 126 0.46 -10.49 -17.75
N CYS A 127 -0.21 -9.47 -18.31
CA CYS A 127 0.20 -8.08 -18.17
C CYS A 127 0.13 -7.59 -16.71
N LEU A 128 -0.94 -7.91 -15.99
CA LEU A 128 -1.07 -7.54 -14.58
C LEU A 128 -0.05 -8.27 -13.71
N ALA A 129 0.19 -9.56 -13.95
CA ALA A 129 1.21 -10.31 -13.22
C ALA A 129 2.61 -9.70 -13.44
N ALA A 130 2.96 -9.35 -14.67
CA ALA A 130 4.21 -8.66 -14.98
C ALA A 130 4.29 -7.30 -14.27
N ALA A 131 3.26 -6.46 -14.38
CA ALA A 131 3.20 -5.14 -13.76
C ALA A 131 3.36 -5.21 -12.22
N ILE A 132 2.63 -6.13 -11.58
CA ILE A 132 2.69 -6.35 -10.12
C ILE A 132 4.09 -6.83 -9.70
N PHE A 133 4.70 -7.73 -10.48
CA PHE A 133 6.05 -8.21 -10.21
C PHE A 133 7.10 -7.09 -10.31
N PHE A 134 7.04 -6.26 -11.37
CA PHE A 134 7.91 -5.10 -11.52
C PHE A 134 7.69 -4.08 -10.40
N PHE A 135 6.44 -3.85 -10.01
CA PHE A 135 6.08 -2.98 -8.90
C PHE A 135 6.72 -3.45 -7.58
N PHE A 136 6.54 -4.72 -7.20
CA PHE A 136 7.18 -5.25 -5.99
C PHE A 136 8.70 -5.13 -6.01
N THR A 137 9.31 -5.42 -7.15
CA THR A 137 10.76 -5.27 -7.33
C THR A 137 11.20 -3.81 -7.19
N SER A 138 10.38 -2.87 -7.66
CA SER A 138 10.65 -1.44 -7.59
C SER A 138 10.51 -0.92 -6.16
N VAL A 139 9.49 -1.36 -5.42
CA VAL A 139 9.29 -1.04 -4.00
C VAL A 139 10.47 -1.53 -3.17
N GLU A 140 10.83 -2.81 -3.28
CA GLU A 140 11.93 -3.39 -2.49
C GLU A 140 13.27 -2.72 -2.80
N LYS A 141 13.59 -2.49 -4.07
CA LYS A 141 14.85 -1.80 -4.38
C LYS A 141 14.77 -0.33 -3.99
N GLY A 142 13.62 0.32 -4.16
CA GLY A 142 13.36 1.70 -3.76
C GLY A 142 13.61 1.96 -2.27
N THR A 143 13.28 1.01 -1.38
CA THR A 143 13.58 1.15 0.05
C THR A 143 15.07 1.20 0.32
N THR A 144 15.87 0.42 -0.41
CA THR A 144 17.34 0.45 -0.25
C THR A 144 17.99 1.70 -0.83
N LEU A 145 17.30 2.39 -1.75
CA LEU A 145 17.80 3.59 -2.43
C LEU A 145 17.43 4.90 -1.72
N LEU A 146 16.32 4.90 -0.98
CA LEU A 146 15.87 6.06 -0.22
C LEU A 146 16.79 6.36 0.98
N PRO A 147 16.88 7.63 1.41
CA PRO A 147 17.62 7.98 2.63
C PRO A 147 17.06 7.18 3.81
N THR A 148 17.93 6.55 4.58
CA THR A 148 17.54 5.72 5.72
C THR A 148 16.73 6.52 6.74
N GLY A 149 15.77 5.87 7.39
CA GLY A 149 14.98 6.45 8.48
C GLY A 149 13.59 6.90 8.03
N ALA A 150 13.18 8.11 8.46
CA ALA A 150 11.81 8.60 8.32
C ALA A 150 11.36 8.90 6.88
N ALA A 151 12.28 8.95 5.90
CA ALA A 151 11.93 9.26 4.51
C ALA A 151 11.10 8.15 3.85
N GLN A 152 11.38 6.88 4.15
CA GLN A 152 10.64 5.75 3.58
C GLN A 152 9.13 5.79 3.92
N PRO A 153 8.70 5.78 5.20
CA PRO A 153 7.28 5.85 5.51
C PRO A 153 6.62 7.15 5.03
N PHE A 154 7.37 8.27 4.96
CA PHE A 154 6.86 9.53 4.42
C PHE A 154 6.51 9.44 2.92
N VAL A 155 7.38 8.84 2.12
CA VAL A 155 7.14 8.65 0.68
C VAL A 155 5.89 7.78 0.45
N PHE A 156 5.80 6.64 1.16
CA PHE A 156 4.63 5.76 1.03
C PHE A 156 3.37 6.38 1.62
N PHE A 157 3.47 7.22 2.65
CA PHE A 157 2.38 8.05 3.15
C PHE A 157 1.82 8.93 2.03
N GLY A 158 2.71 9.58 1.25
CA GLY A 158 2.31 10.38 0.09
C GLY A 158 1.61 9.56 -0.99
N ILE A 159 2.16 8.38 -1.34
CA ILE A 159 1.56 7.47 -2.33
C ILE A 159 0.18 6.97 -1.88
N ALA A 160 0.06 6.54 -0.62
CA ALA A 160 -1.21 6.10 -0.05
C ALA A 160 -2.22 7.26 0.02
N GLY A 161 -1.76 8.47 0.33
CA GLY A 161 -2.59 9.69 0.38
C GLY A 161 -3.11 10.08 -0.99
N GLY A 162 -2.24 10.09 -2.00
CA GLY A 162 -2.63 10.30 -3.39
C GLY A 162 -3.61 9.22 -3.86
N SER A 163 -3.38 7.96 -3.51
CA SER A 163 -4.30 6.85 -3.81
C SER A 163 -5.67 7.07 -3.17
N ALA A 164 -5.73 7.47 -1.89
CA ALA A 164 -6.99 7.74 -1.20
C ALA A 164 -7.78 8.87 -1.86
N LEU A 165 -7.10 9.97 -2.23
CA LEU A 165 -7.73 11.09 -2.91
C LEU A 165 -8.26 10.66 -4.30
N ILE A 166 -7.44 10.00 -5.09
CA ILE A 166 -7.82 9.55 -6.44
C ILE A 166 -9.02 8.61 -6.36
N LEU A 167 -9.02 7.64 -5.44
CA LEU A 167 -10.14 6.71 -5.23
C LEU A 167 -11.43 7.43 -4.79
N ALA A 168 -11.30 8.47 -3.96
CA ALA A 168 -12.45 9.27 -3.54
C ALA A 168 -13.04 10.06 -4.72
N LEU A 169 -12.18 10.66 -5.55
CA LEU A 169 -12.57 11.42 -6.73
C LEU A 169 -13.17 10.54 -7.83
N SER A 170 -12.76 9.28 -7.91
CA SER A 170 -13.36 8.28 -8.81
C SER A 170 -14.62 7.62 -8.24
N GLY A 171 -15.24 8.20 -7.21
CA GLY A 171 -16.55 7.78 -6.72
C GLY A 171 -16.55 6.57 -5.78
N SER A 172 -15.39 6.03 -5.39
CA SER A 172 -15.32 4.92 -4.42
C SER A 172 -14.82 5.37 -3.05
N MET A 173 -15.75 5.93 -2.27
CA MET A 173 -15.47 6.35 -0.89
C MET A 173 -14.99 5.18 -0.01
N ARG A 174 -15.50 3.96 -0.26
CA ARG A 174 -15.10 2.74 0.47
C ARG A 174 -13.64 2.39 0.25
N LEU A 175 -13.17 2.39 -1.01
CA LEU A 175 -11.75 2.14 -1.32
C LEU A 175 -10.85 3.29 -0.81
N ALA A 176 -11.33 4.53 -0.91
CA ALA A 176 -10.62 5.69 -0.38
C ALA A 176 -10.39 5.58 1.13
N GLN A 177 -11.38 5.10 1.90
CA GLN A 177 -11.24 4.85 3.34
C GLN A 177 -10.19 3.78 3.63
N HIS A 178 -10.17 2.68 2.87
CA HIS A 178 -9.13 1.64 3.01
C HIS A 178 -7.72 2.16 2.70
N ALA A 179 -7.57 3.01 1.68
CA ALA A 179 -6.33 3.71 1.41
C ALA A 179 -5.96 4.69 2.55
N ALA A 180 -6.95 5.39 3.12
CA ALA A 180 -6.74 6.28 4.26
C ALA A 180 -6.29 5.53 5.53
N VAL A 181 -6.67 4.26 5.72
CA VAL A 181 -6.09 3.42 6.79
C VAL A 181 -4.59 3.28 6.62
N LEU A 182 -4.11 3.01 5.40
CA LEU A 182 -2.67 2.96 5.12
C LEU A 182 -1.99 4.31 5.39
N VAL A 183 -2.64 5.42 5.00
CA VAL A 183 -2.14 6.78 5.30
C VAL A 183 -1.95 6.96 6.80
N ALA A 184 -2.96 6.61 7.60
CA ALA A 184 -2.92 6.77 9.06
C ALA A 184 -1.81 5.89 9.69
N ILE A 185 -1.67 4.64 9.25
CA ILE A 185 -0.63 3.73 9.69
C ILE A 185 0.77 4.26 9.34
N LEU A 186 0.99 4.67 8.10
CA LEU A 186 2.28 5.19 7.64
C LEU A 186 2.63 6.51 8.32
N ALA A 187 1.65 7.37 8.58
CA ALA A 187 1.83 8.59 9.38
C ALA A 187 2.25 8.25 10.82
N ALA A 188 1.62 7.28 11.47
CA ALA A 188 1.98 6.86 12.83
C ALA A 188 3.42 6.33 12.90
N ILE A 189 3.83 5.51 11.92
CA ILE A 189 5.20 5.00 11.83
C ILE A 189 6.18 6.13 11.56
N TRP A 190 5.87 7.02 10.62
CA TRP A 190 6.69 8.18 10.33
C TRP A 190 6.93 9.05 11.58
N ILE A 191 5.86 9.35 12.33
CA ILE A 191 5.93 10.07 13.60
C ILE A 191 6.77 9.29 14.61
N ALA A 192 6.54 7.98 14.77
CA ALA A 192 7.32 7.14 15.68
C ALA A 192 8.82 7.16 15.33
N MET A 193 9.18 7.09 14.05
CA MET A 193 10.57 7.16 13.60
C MET A 193 11.21 8.53 13.85
N LEU A 194 10.43 9.61 13.93
CA LEU A 194 10.93 10.94 14.30
C LEU A 194 11.09 11.11 15.82
N LEU A 195 10.19 10.54 16.61
CA LEU A 195 10.14 10.75 18.06
C LEU A 195 10.99 9.76 18.85
N LEU A 196 11.03 8.47 18.46
CA LEU A 196 11.74 7.44 19.23
C LEU A 196 13.25 7.72 19.37
N PRO A 197 13.99 8.11 18.31
CA PRO A 197 15.40 8.45 18.46
C PRO A 197 15.63 9.65 19.39
N ARG A 198 14.70 10.61 19.41
CA ARG A 198 14.80 11.82 20.24
C ARG A 198 14.59 11.54 21.72
N PHE A 199 13.64 10.67 22.05
CA PHE A 199 13.28 10.38 23.45
C PHE A 199 14.07 9.20 24.05
N PHE A 200 14.42 8.20 23.24
CA PHE A 200 15.02 6.96 23.73
C PHE A 200 16.43 6.70 23.19
N GLY A 201 16.96 7.56 22.31
CA GLY A 201 18.28 7.36 21.70
C GLY A 201 18.38 6.12 20.79
N THR A 202 17.25 5.49 20.45
CA THR A 202 17.20 4.28 19.64
C THR A 202 17.14 4.62 18.15
N ALA A 203 18.02 4.04 17.34
CA ALA A 203 17.92 4.11 15.89
C ALA A 203 16.70 3.28 15.43
N ALA A 204 15.56 3.95 15.25
CA ALA A 204 14.36 3.33 14.68
C ALA A 204 14.58 3.17 13.17
N ALA A 205 14.71 1.93 12.71
CA ALA A 205 14.81 1.58 11.31
C ALA A 205 13.59 0.75 10.91
N LEU A 206 13.05 1.06 9.74
CA LEU A 206 11.98 0.28 9.17
C LEU A 206 12.57 -1.02 8.61
N PRO A 207 12.08 -2.21 9.02
CA PRO A 207 12.58 -3.45 8.46
C PRO A 207 12.27 -3.55 6.96
N ASP A 208 13.16 -4.15 6.17
CA ASP A 208 12.97 -4.36 4.73
C ASP A 208 11.68 -5.14 4.41
N SER A 209 11.17 -5.89 5.38
CA SER A 209 9.92 -6.66 5.27
C SER A 209 8.64 -5.84 5.27
N PHE A 210 8.70 -4.61 5.76
CA PHE A 210 7.51 -3.79 5.95
C PHE A 210 6.92 -3.31 4.61
N MET A 211 7.77 -2.95 3.66
CA MET A 211 7.34 -2.29 2.43
C MET A 211 6.71 -3.21 1.37
N PRO A 212 7.15 -4.47 1.20
CA PRO A 212 6.39 -5.46 0.42
C PRO A 212 4.94 -5.60 0.89
N ALA A 213 4.70 -5.52 2.21
CA ALA A 213 3.35 -5.61 2.75
C ALA A 213 2.46 -4.42 2.39
N VAL A 214 3.00 -3.19 2.46
CA VAL A 214 2.32 -1.99 1.97
C VAL A 214 2.03 -2.11 0.47
N ALA A 215 2.96 -2.66 -0.31
CA ALA A 215 2.80 -2.85 -1.74
C ALA A 215 1.65 -3.82 -2.08
N TYR A 216 1.47 -4.91 -1.34
CA TYR A 216 0.33 -5.83 -1.56
C TYR A 216 -1.02 -5.11 -1.42
N LEU A 217 -1.14 -4.28 -0.39
CA LEU A 217 -2.36 -3.53 -0.11
C LEU A 217 -2.60 -2.44 -1.16
N LEU A 218 -1.56 -1.71 -1.57
CA LEU A 218 -1.66 -0.72 -2.65
C LEU A 218 -2.07 -1.35 -3.98
N VAL A 219 -1.45 -2.47 -4.38
CA VAL A 219 -1.86 -3.22 -5.58
C VAL A 219 -3.32 -3.63 -5.49
N GLY A 220 -3.74 -4.15 -4.34
CA GLY A 220 -5.13 -4.54 -4.14
C GLY A 220 -6.10 -3.36 -4.29
N LEU A 221 -5.75 -2.20 -3.72
CA LEU A 221 -6.54 -0.98 -3.82
C LEU A 221 -6.61 -0.46 -5.26
N TRP A 222 -5.50 -0.45 -6.00
CA TRP A 222 -5.46 0.06 -7.36
C TRP A 222 -6.15 -0.86 -8.37
N LEU A 223 -6.01 -2.17 -8.22
CA LEU A 223 -6.77 -3.12 -9.06
C LEU A 223 -8.27 -2.94 -8.82
N ASN A 224 -8.69 -2.81 -7.57
CA ASN A 224 -10.09 -2.53 -7.28
C ASN A 224 -10.54 -1.17 -7.82
N GLY A 225 -9.71 -0.14 -7.66
CA GLY A 225 -9.98 1.21 -8.15
C GLY A 225 -10.16 1.26 -9.66
N TYR A 226 -9.21 0.69 -10.40
CA TYR A 226 -9.23 0.71 -11.87
C TYR A 226 -10.37 -0.12 -12.45
N PHE A 227 -10.59 -1.34 -11.97
CA PHE A 227 -11.56 -2.26 -12.59
C PHE A 227 -13.00 -2.13 -12.06
N TYR A 228 -13.20 -1.54 -10.88
CA TYR A 228 -14.52 -1.44 -10.23
C TYR A 228 -14.92 -0.02 -9.81
N ALA A 229 -14.03 0.97 -9.89
CA ALA A 229 -14.31 2.35 -9.49
C ALA A 229 -13.83 3.39 -10.52
N GLU A 230 -13.69 2.99 -11.79
CA GLU A 230 -13.43 3.90 -12.90
C GLU A 230 -12.24 4.85 -12.69
N VAL A 231 -11.24 4.45 -11.92
CA VAL A 231 -10.04 5.26 -11.71
C VAL A 231 -9.36 5.51 -13.07
N PRO A 232 -9.03 6.76 -13.42
CA PRO A 232 -8.37 7.05 -14.69
C PRO A 232 -7.08 6.23 -14.83
N ALA A 233 -6.94 5.54 -15.97
CA ALA A 233 -5.80 4.66 -16.23
C ALA A 233 -4.46 5.40 -16.03
N ALA A 234 -4.38 6.65 -16.49
CA ALA A 234 -3.21 7.50 -16.34
C ALA A 234 -2.82 7.69 -14.86
N SER A 235 -3.79 7.97 -13.99
CA SER A 235 -3.53 8.13 -12.55
C SER A 235 -3.05 6.83 -11.91
N ALA A 236 -3.66 5.70 -12.26
CA ALA A 236 -3.26 4.38 -11.76
C ALA A 236 -1.82 4.02 -12.20
N VAL A 237 -1.48 4.26 -13.47
CA VAL A 237 -0.13 4.02 -14.01
C VAL A 237 0.90 4.92 -13.32
N LEU A 238 0.61 6.21 -13.17
CA LEU A 238 1.51 7.15 -12.50
C LEU A 238 1.78 6.77 -11.04
N LEU A 239 0.76 6.34 -10.30
CA LEU A 239 0.92 5.82 -8.93
C LEU A 239 1.77 4.55 -8.89
N ALA A 240 1.55 3.63 -9.84
CA ALA A 240 2.31 2.39 -9.93
C ALA A 240 3.79 2.63 -10.28
N VAL A 241 4.08 3.63 -11.11
CA VAL A 241 5.46 3.99 -11.50
C VAL A 241 6.16 4.81 -10.42
N ALA A 242 5.42 5.48 -9.52
CA ALA A 242 6.01 6.39 -8.52
C ALA A 242 7.19 5.77 -7.72
N PRO A 243 7.12 4.53 -7.17
CA PRO A 243 8.26 3.94 -6.47
C PRO A 243 9.49 3.71 -7.36
N ALA A 244 9.29 3.46 -8.66
CA ALA A 244 10.40 3.30 -9.60
C ALA A 244 11.17 4.61 -9.83
N MET A 245 10.58 5.77 -9.55
CA MET A 245 11.28 7.05 -9.65
C MET A 245 12.36 7.23 -8.57
N ALA A 246 12.41 6.38 -7.55
CA ALA A 246 13.52 6.31 -6.61
C ALA A 246 14.87 6.05 -7.33
N TRP A 247 14.85 5.33 -8.45
CA TRP A 247 16.04 5.08 -9.26
C TRP A 247 16.59 6.34 -9.92
N VAL A 248 15.69 7.21 -10.39
CA VAL A 248 16.06 8.48 -11.05
C VAL A 248 16.72 9.42 -10.07
N GLY A 249 16.28 9.41 -8.81
CA GLY A 249 16.86 10.21 -7.73
C GLY A 249 18.19 9.66 -7.17
N ARG A 250 18.65 8.47 -7.59
CA ARG A 250 19.81 7.81 -6.98
C ARG A 250 21.06 8.70 -7.05
N GLY A 251 21.72 8.88 -5.90
CA GLY A 251 22.92 9.73 -5.78
C GLY A 251 22.62 11.24 -5.71
N LYS A 252 21.36 11.65 -5.72
CA LYS A 252 20.93 13.04 -5.46
C LYS A 252 20.64 13.24 -3.97
N SER A 253 20.45 14.50 -3.56
CA SER A 253 20.06 14.84 -2.19
C SER A 253 18.67 14.28 -1.83
N ALA A 254 18.42 14.05 -0.54
CA ALA A 254 17.16 13.50 -0.04
C ALA A 254 15.90 14.24 -0.54
N PRO A 255 15.86 15.59 -0.55
CA PRO A 255 14.69 16.32 -1.06
C PRO A 255 14.42 16.06 -2.55
N ILE A 256 15.48 15.96 -3.36
CA ILE A 256 15.36 15.69 -4.80
C ILE A 256 14.82 14.28 -5.02
N GLN A 257 15.32 13.29 -4.27
CA GLN A 257 14.82 11.91 -4.34
C GLN A 257 13.33 11.82 -4.00
N ILE A 258 12.91 12.48 -2.91
CA ILE A 258 11.51 12.54 -2.50
C ILE A 258 10.67 13.24 -3.58
N ALA A 259 11.16 14.36 -4.13
CA ALA A 259 10.48 15.09 -5.20
C ALA A 259 10.29 14.23 -6.46
N CYS A 260 11.28 13.42 -6.86
CA CYS A 260 11.17 12.51 -7.99
C CYS A 260 10.03 11.49 -7.81
N ILE A 261 9.79 11.01 -6.60
CA ILE A 261 8.71 10.06 -6.30
C ILE A 261 7.37 10.77 -6.12
N ALA A 262 7.37 11.95 -5.47
CA ALA A 262 6.18 12.74 -5.24
C ALA A 262 5.58 13.31 -6.54
N LEU A 263 6.43 13.65 -7.53
CA LEU A 263 5.99 14.26 -8.78
C LEU A 263 4.94 13.40 -9.53
N PRO A 264 5.15 12.11 -9.83
CA PRO A 264 4.12 11.26 -10.42
C PRO A 264 2.82 11.22 -9.60
N VAL A 265 2.91 11.21 -8.26
CA VAL A 265 1.73 11.20 -7.38
C VAL A 265 0.95 12.51 -7.52
N ILE A 266 1.63 13.65 -7.51
CA ILE A 266 1.01 14.98 -7.68
C ILE A 266 0.36 15.09 -9.06
N VAL A 267 1.04 14.64 -10.13
CA VAL A 267 0.47 14.61 -11.48
C VAL A 267 -0.74 13.68 -11.53
N ALA A 268 -0.66 12.50 -10.92
CA ALA A 268 -1.79 11.57 -10.83
C ALA A 268 -2.99 12.21 -10.12
N MET A 269 -2.78 12.93 -9.02
CA MET A 269 -3.82 13.67 -8.32
C MET A 269 -4.41 14.77 -9.21
N GLY A 270 -3.58 15.57 -9.88
CA GLY A 270 -4.02 16.60 -10.81
C GLY A 270 -4.88 16.05 -11.95
N THR A 271 -4.48 14.90 -12.53
CA THR A 271 -5.29 14.22 -13.54
C THR A 271 -6.64 13.76 -12.97
N ALA A 272 -6.67 13.12 -11.81
CA ALA A 272 -7.94 12.68 -11.22
C ALA A 272 -8.86 13.86 -10.89
N VAL A 273 -8.33 14.99 -10.42
CA VAL A 273 -9.11 16.21 -10.20
C VAL A 273 -9.68 16.74 -11.52
N ALA A 274 -8.88 16.81 -12.58
CA ALA A 274 -9.34 17.25 -13.89
C ALA A 274 -10.47 16.36 -14.46
N PHE A 275 -10.38 15.05 -14.25
CA PHE A 275 -11.39 14.08 -14.70
C PHE A 275 -12.61 13.97 -13.77
N SER A 276 -12.54 14.46 -12.53
CA SER A 276 -13.63 14.36 -11.56
C SER A 276 -14.86 15.21 -11.87
N GLY A 277 -14.80 16.08 -12.89
CA GLY A 277 -15.90 16.98 -13.23
C GLY A 277 -16.08 18.16 -12.27
N LEU A 278 -15.24 18.29 -11.22
CA LEU A 278 -15.29 19.40 -10.26
C LEU A 278 -15.20 20.79 -10.89
N PHE A 279 -14.59 20.91 -12.08
CA PHE A 279 -14.43 22.17 -12.81
C PHE A 279 -15.31 22.28 -14.07
N GLY A 280 -16.13 21.26 -14.37
CA GLY A 280 -17.03 21.27 -15.51
C GLY A 280 -18.45 21.56 -15.07
N SER A 281 -19.05 22.65 -15.57
CA SER A 281 -20.50 22.78 -15.55
C SER A 281 -21.09 21.64 -16.38
N ASN A 282 -21.69 20.64 -15.74
CA ASN A 282 -22.61 19.72 -16.39
C ASN A 282 -23.83 20.53 -16.87
N SER A 283 -23.68 21.25 -17.97
CA SER A 283 -24.76 21.94 -18.69
C SER A 283 -25.27 21.09 -19.86
N GLY A 284 -25.17 19.77 -19.75
CA GLY A 284 -25.44 18.84 -20.84
C GLY A 284 -25.92 17.48 -20.35
N TYR A 285 -27.02 17.47 -19.61
CA TYR A 285 -28.01 16.39 -19.62
C TYR A 285 -29.40 17.03 -19.63
#